data_AF-A0A3M0WLG8-F1
#
_entry.id   AF-A0A3M0WLG8-F1
#
_cell.length_a   1.000
_cell.length_b   1.000
_cell.length_c   1.000
_cell.angle_alpha   90.00
_cell.angle_beta   90.00
_cell.angle_gamma   90.00
#
_symmetry.space_group_name_H-M   'P 1'
#
loop_
_entity.id
_entity.type
_entity.pdbx_description
1 polymer ?
#
loop_
_entity_poly.entity_id
_entity_poly.type
_entity_poly.pdbx_seq_one_letter_code
_entity_poly.pdbx_strand_id
1 'polypeptide(L)'
;MAAIMRGLEAEAYDRQYDDRQLVSRILHYFRPYLGKLGVMVASVFGISLASAAVPIVVSRGIDVMEANNDQSIIPWLIGIVFVIGVGIWLLNWLRRQLTTEIIADVVLAMRQDAFASAAQQDLAFYDEFSSGRVVSR
;
A
#
# COMPACT_ATOMS: atom_id res chain seq x y z
N MET A 1 -0.90 -18.21 25.51
CA MET A 1 -0.79 -17.49 24.23
C MET A 1 -0.89 -15.96 24.45
N ALA A 2 -0.18 -15.41 25.47
CA ALA A 2 -0.48 -14.09 26.07
C ALA A 2 0.78 -13.24 26.37
N ALA A 3 1.74 -13.20 25.46
CA ALA A 3 2.90 -12.30 25.58
C ALA A 3 2.82 -11.10 24.63
N ILE A 4 2.16 -11.24 23.47
CA ILE A 4 2.16 -10.22 22.41
C ILE A 4 1.14 -9.10 22.67
N MET A 5 0.01 -9.38 23.34
CA MET A 5 -1.03 -8.38 23.62
C MET A 5 -0.87 -7.63 24.95
N ARG A 6 0.22 -7.88 25.70
CA ARG A 6 0.39 -7.43 27.10
C ARG A 6 0.68 -5.91 27.26
N GLY A 7 0.32 -5.11 26.26
CA GLY A 7 0.41 -3.65 26.23
C GLY A 7 -0.72 -2.97 25.41
N LEU A 8 -1.68 -3.76 24.92
CA LEU A 8 -2.88 -3.31 24.21
C LEU A 8 -4.14 -3.43 25.08
N GLU A 9 -3.97 -3.64 26.39
CA GLU A 9 -5.11 -3.72 27.31
C GLU A 9 -5.73 -2.32 27.48
N ALA A 10 -7.06 -2.26 27.48
CA ALA A 10 -7.80 -1.01 27.60
C ALA A 10 -7.44 -0.32 28.92
N GLU A 11 -6.94 0.90 28.85
CA GLU A 11 -6.68 1.74 30.03
C GLU A 11 -7.96 2.46 30.44
N ALA A 12 -8.04 2.87 31.72
CA ALA A 12 -9.23 3.54 32.26
C ALA A 12 -9.58 4.86 31.52
N TYR A 13 -8.60 5.46 30.83
CA TYR A 13 -8.78 6.65 30.00
C TYR A 13 -9.20 6.34 28.55
N ASP A 14 -9.05 5.10 28.07
CA ASP A 14 -9.39 4.76 26.70
C ASP A 14 -10.89 4.90 26.45
N ARG A 15 -11.25 5.72 25.47
CA ARG A 15 -12.61 5.76 24.96
C ARG A 15 -12.83 4.56 24.04
N GLN A 16 -13.87 3.78 24.33
CA GLN A 16 -14.32 2.73 23.44
C GLN A 16 -15.04 3.36 22.24
N TYR A 17 -14.52 3.08 21.04
CA TYR A 17 -15.13 3.48 19.78
C TYR A 17 -15.52 2.23 19.00
N ASP A 18 -16.59 2.32 18.22
CA ASP A 18 -16.93 1.29 17.27
C ASP A 18 -15.88 1.21 16.14
N ASP A 19 -15.56 0.00 15.67
CA ASP A 19 -14.55 -0.22 14.63
C ASP A 19 -14.84 0.59 13.36
N ARG A 20 -16.12 0.76 13.00
CA ARG A 20 -16.50 1.55 11.81
C ARG A 20 -16.13 3.02 11.98
N GLN A 21 -16.26 3.54 13.19
CA GLN A 21 -15.90 4.92 13.50
C GLN A 21 -14.39 5.13 13.43
N LEU A 22 -13.60 4.18 13.96
CA LEU A 22 -12.14 4.20 13.89
C LEU A 22 -11.66 4.15 12.44
N VAL A 23 -12.19 3.20 11.65
CA VAL A 23 -11.86 3.08 10.23
C VAL A 23 -12.23 4.36 9.46
N SER A 24 -13.41 4.92 9.70
CA SER A 24 -13.82 6.18 9.05
C SER A 24 -12.89 7.35 9.39
N ARG A 25 -12.35 7.41 10.61
CA ARG A 25 -11.36 8.43 11.00
C ARG A 25 -10.04 8.24 10.29
N ILE A 26 -9.53 7.00 10.25
CA ILE A 26 -8.29 6.67 9.54
C ILE A 26 -8.42 7.01 8.05
N LEU A 27 -9.54 6.66 7.42
CA LEU A 27 -9.81 6.96 6.02
C LEU A 27 -9.85 8.47 5.71
N HIS A 28 -10.13 9.32 6.71
CA HIS A 28 -10.10 10.77 6.51
C HIS A 28 -8.68 11.27 6.20
N TYR A 29 -7.64 10.69 6.82
CA TYR A 29 -6.24 11.06 6.56
C TYR A 29 -5.79 10.72 5.13
N PHE A 30 -6.46 9.79 4.46
CA PHE A 30 -6.17 9.44 3.07
C PHE A 30 -6.80 10.39 2.04
N ARG A 31 -7.73 11.28 2.45
CA ARG A 31 -8.44 12.20 1.55
C ARG A 31 -7.53 13.10 0.70
N PRO A 32 -6.44 13.69 1.22
CA PRO A 32 -5.52 14.50 0.42
C PRO A 32 -4.81 13.68 -0.68
N TYR A 33 -4.73 12.36 -0.51
CA TYR A 33 -3.97 11.44 -1.36
C TYR A 33 -4.83 10.71 -2.40
N LEU A 34 -6.12 11.05 -2.54
CA LEU A 34 -7.04 10.38 -3.46
C LEU A 34 -6.55 10.38 -4.92
N GLY A 35 -5.90 11.47 -5.36
CA GLY A 35 -5.28 11.51 -6.70
C GLY A 35 -4.16 10.48 -6.87
N LYS A 36 -3.27 10.39 -5.88
CA LYS A 36 -2.17 9.41 -5.88
C LYS A 36 -2.68 7.97 -5.77
N LEU A 37 -3.73 7.75 -4.98
CA LEU A 37 -4.43 6.46 -4.91
C LEU A 37 -5.03 6.08 -6.26
N GLY A 38 -5.63 7.04 -6.99
CA GLY A 38 -6.13 6.81 -8.35
C GLY A 38 -5.03 6.33 -9.30
N VAL A 39 -3.86 6.98 -9.28
CA VAL A 39 -2.69 6.56 -10.09
C VAL A 39 -2.19 5.17 -9.67
N MET A 40 -2.17 4.88 -8.37
CA MET A 40 -1.78 3.57 -7.85
C MET A 40 -2.72 2.47 -8.34
N VAL A 41 -4.03 2.71 -8.27
CA VAL A 41 -5.05 1.78 -8.77
C VAL A 41 -4.90 1.59 -10.28
N ALA A 42 -4.76 2.66 -11.06
CA ALA A 42 -4.52 2.58 -12.50
C ALA A 42 -3.25 1.77 -12.82
N SER A 43 -2.17 1.94 -12.04
CA SER A 43 -0.93 1.17 -12.20
C SER A 43 -1.16 -0.32 -11.94
N VAL A 44 -1.92 -0.68 -10.90
CA VAL A 44 -2.29 -2.08 -10.62
C VAL A 44 -3.10 -2.68 -11.77
N PHE A 45 -4.10 -1.97 -12.26
CA PHE A 45 -4.87 -2.41 -13.43
C PHE A 45 -3.99 -2.60 -14.66
N GLY A 46 -3.08 -1.67 -14.93
CA GLY A 46 -2.10 -1.79 -16.02
C GLY A 46 -1.19 -3.01 -15.89
N ILE A 47 -0.70 -3.30 -14.68
CA ILE A 47 0.10 -4.49 -14.39
C ILE A 47 -0.70 -5.77 -14.66
N SER A 48 -1.96 -5.83 -14.21
CA SER A 48 -2.83 -6.98 -14.41
C SER A 48 -3.10 -7.22 -15.90
N LEU A 49 -3.41 -6.17 -16.66
CA LEU A 49 -3.62 -6.26 -18.12
C LEU A 49 -2.35 -6.71 -18.85
N ALA A 50 -1.20 -6.10 -18.53
CA ALA A 50 0.08 -6.46 -19.13
C ALA A 50 0.46 -7.92 -18.83
N SER A 51 0.27 -8.35 -17.58
CA SER A 51 0.54 -9.74 -17.17
C SER A 51 -0.37 -10.74 -17.89
N ALA A 52 -1.63 -10.39 -18.11
CA ALA A 52 -2.58 -11.22 -18.85
C ALA A 52 -2.29 -11.26 -20.36
N ALA A 53 -1.65 -10.22 -20.91
CA ALA A 53 -1.29 -10.17 -22.32
C ALA A 53 -0.13 -11.10 -22.69
N VAL A 54 0.80 -11.36 -21.77
CA VAL A 54 1.98 -12.21 -22.01
C VAL A 54 1.62 -13.59 -22.59
N PRO A 55 0.76 -14.42 -21.96
CA PRO A 55 0.44 -15.75 -22.49
C PRO A 55 -0.23 -15.70 -23.87
N ILE A 56 -1.04 -14.66 -24.14
CA ILE A 56 -1.71 -14.47 -25.44
C ILE A 56 -0.69 -14.15 -26.54
N VAL A 57 0.28 -13.29 -26.24
CA VAL A 57 1.35 -12.95 -27.18
C VAL A 57 2.22 -14.18 -27.47
N VAL A 58 2.58 -14.93 -26.43
CA VAL A 58 3.41 -16.13 -26.57
C VAL A 58 2.68 -17.21 -27.36
N SER A 59 1.40 -17.48 -27.08
CA SER A 59 0.64 -18.51 -27.81
C SER A 59 0.54 -18.19 -29.29
N ARG A 60 0.15 -16.96 -29.63
CA ARG A 60 0.05 -16.50 -31.03
C ARG A 60 1.40 -16.53 -31.73
N GLY A 61 2.47 -16.23 -30.99
CA GLY A 61 3.83 -16.31 -31.49
C GLY A 61 4.22 -17.73 -31.90
N ILE A 62 3.88 -18.71 -31.07
CA ILE A 62 4.12 -20.14 -31.34
C ILE A 62 3.29 -20.60 -32.54
N ASP A 63 2.00 -20.26 -32.59
CA ASP A 63 1.09 -20.66 -33.68
C ASP A 63 1.60 -20.19 -35.06
N VAL A 64 2.11 -18.95 -35.15
CA VAL A 64 2.66 -18.39 -36.39
C VAL A 64 3.98 -19.07 -36.78
N MET A 65 4.78 -19.47 -35.80
CA MET A 65 6.04 -20.18 -36.03
C MET A 65 5.79 -21.57 -36.60
N GLU A 66 4.79 -22.28 -36.08
CA GLU A 66 4.39 -23.60 -36.56
C GLU A 66 3.79 -23.54 -37.97
N ALA A 67 2.93 -22.55 -38.24
CA ALA A 67 2.27 -22.40 -39.53
C ALA A 67 3.22 -22.05 -40.69
N ASN A 68 4.19 -21.16 -40.46
CA ASN A 68 5.06 -20.63 -41.52
C ASN A 68 6.48 -21.23 -41.52
N ASN A 69 6.83 -22.06 -40.52
CA ASN A 69 8.19 -22.58 -40.27
C ASN A 69 9.27 -21.47 -40.26
N ASP A 70 8.88 -20.25 -39.88
CA ASP A 70 9.71 -19.06 -39.92
C ASP A 70 10.21 -18.72 -38.52
N GLN A 71 11.50 -18.94 -38.29
CA GLN A 71 12.17 -18.67 -37.02
C GLN A 71 12.52 -17.18 -36.83
N SER A 72 12.32 -16.33 -37.84
CA SER A 72 12.62 -14.89 -37.76
C SER A 72 11.70 -14.14 -36.79
N ILE A 73 10.60 -14.74 -36.36
CA ILE A 73 9.65 -14.16 -35.39
C ILE A 73 10.14 -14.23 -33.94
N ILE A 74 11.07 -15.13 -33.63
CA ILE A 74 11.63 -15.32 -32.27
C ILE A 74 12.18 -14.02 -31.66
N PRO A 75 13.09 -13.26 -32.32
CA PRO A 75 13.60 -12.01 -31.77
C PRO A 75 12.50 -10.97 -31.53
N TRP A 76 11.45 -10.95 -32.36
CA TRP A 76 10.30 -10.07 -32.15
C TRP A 76 9.50 -10.45 -30.92
N LEU A 77 9.24 -11.74 -30.69
CA LEU A 77 8.54 -12.21 -29.49
C LEU A 77 9.33 -11.90 -28.22
N ILE A 78 10.64 -12.13 -28.23
CA ILE A 78 11.53 -11.76 -27.13
C ILE A 78 11.44 -10.26 -26.87
N GLY A 79 11.53 -9.43 -27.92
CA GLY A 79 11.41 -7.98 -27.82
C GLY A 79 10.09 -7.53 -27.21
N ILE A 80 8.96 -8.07 -27.68
CA ILE A 80 7.62 -7.72 -27.16
C ILE A 80 7.49 -8.13 -25.68
N VAL A 81 7.85 -9.36 -25.34
CA VAL A 81 7.77 -9.85 -23.94
C VAL A 81 8.69 -9.04 -23.03
N PHE A 82 9.89 -8.67 -23.52
CA PHE A 82 10.80 -7.81 -22.79
C PHE A 82 10.21 -6.43 -22.52
N VAL A 83 9.62 -5.78 -23.53
CA VAL A 83 8.95 -4.48 -23.37
C VAL A 83 7.78 -4.57 -22.39
N ILE A 84 6.97 -5.62 -22.46
CA ILE A 84 5.90 -5.87 -21.49
C ILE A 84 6.46 -6.01 -20.07
N GLY A 85 7.53 -6.79 -19.90
CA GLY A 85 8.21 -6.98 -18.63
C GLY A 85 8.75 -5.67 -18.03
N VAL A 86 9.41 -4.84 -18.86
CA VAL A 86 9.88 -3.50 -18.46
C VAL A 86 8.70 -2.60 -18.07
N GLY A 87 7.59 -2.64 -18.81
CA GLY A 87 6.37 -1.90 -18.49
C GLY A 87 5.79 -2.31 -17.13
N ILE A 88 5.66 -3.62 -16.88
CA ILE A 88 5.22 -4.15 -15.58
C ILE A 88 6.14 -3.70 -14.46
N TRP A 89 7.45 -3.75 -14.69
CA TRP A 89 8.45 -3.31 -13.71
C TRP A 89 8.30 -1.82 -13.37
N LEU A 90 8.16 -0.95 -14.39
CA LEU A 90 7.95 0.49 -14.21
C LEU A 90 6.68 0.79 -13.43
N LEU A 91 5.57 0.14 -13.77
CA LEU A 91 4.29 0.32 -13.07
C LEU A 91 4.38 -0.16 -11.61
N ASN A 92 5.08 -1.27 -11.35
CA ASN A 92 5.32 -1.75 -9.98
C ASN A 92 6.21 -0.79 -9.19
N TRP A 93 7.24 -0.22 -9.82
CA TRP A 93 8.11 0.77 -9.20
C TRP A 93 7.31 2.02 -8.83
N LEU A 94 6.47 2.54 -9.74
CA LEU A 94 5.60 3.68 -9.48
C LEU A 94 4.62 3.37 -8.33
N ARG A 95 3.94 2.23 -8.40
CA ARG A 95 3.04 1.77 -7.34
C ARG A 95 3.75 1.75 -5.98
N ARG A 96 4.96 1.17 -5.93
CA ARG A 96 5.75 1.06 -4.68
C ARG A 96 6.09 2.42 -4.10
N GLN A 97 6.53 3.36 -4.93
CA GLN A 97 6.86 4.71 -4.46
C GLN A 97 5.64 5.42 -3.88
N LEU A 98 4.51 5.38 -4.58
CA LEU A 98 3.26 5.99 -4.11
C LEU A 98 2.78 5.33 -2.80
N THR A 99 2.91 4.01 -2.66
CA THR A 99 2.51 3.31 -1.43
C THR A 99 3.34 3.78 -0.25
N THR A 100 4.66 3.85 -0.40
CA THR A 100 5.56 4.29 0.68
C THR A 100 5.27 5.74 1.08
N GLU A 101 5.13 6.64 0.10
CA GLU A 101 4.89 8.06 0.35
C GLU A 101 3.57 8.28 1.09
N ILE A 102 2.46 7.72 0.59
CA ILE A 102 1.14 7.89 1.19
C ILE A 102 1.10 7.33 2.61
N ILE A 103 1.65 6.14 2.84
CA ILE A 103 1.67 5.53 4.17
C ILE A 103 2.52 6.36 5.13
N ALA A 104 3.70 6.81 4.70
CA ALA A 104 4.60 7.60 5.54
C ALA A 104 3.92 8.90 5.98
N ASP A 105 3.29 9.61 5.05
CA ASP A 105 2.62 10.87 5.36
C ASP A 105 1.40 10.69 6.26
N VAL A 106 0.57 9.67 5.99
CA VAL A 106 -0.62 9.38 6.81
C VAL A 106 -0.21 9.00 8.23
N VAL A 107 0.80 8.16 8.39
CA VAL A 107 1.34 7.79 9.71
C VAL A 107 1.93 9.00 10.42
N LEU A 108 2.62 9.89 9.70
CA LEU A 108 3.15 11.13 10.26
C LEU A 108 2.04 12.04 10.77
N ALA A 109 0.98 12.25 9.97
CA ALA A 109 -0.16 13.08 10.36
C ALA A 109 -0.86 12.51 11.60
N MET A 110 -1.13 11.20 11.63
CA MET A 110 -1.74 10.55 12.80
C MET A 110 -0.87 10.70 14.05
N ARG A 111 0.46 10.57 13.91
CA ARG A 111 1.40 10.74 15.03
C ARG A 111 1.43 12.19 15.54
N GLN A 112 1.35 13.16 14.65
CA GLN A 112 1.28 14.59 15.03
C GLN A 112 0.01 14.87 15.83
N ASP A 113 -1.14 14.36 15.38
CA ASP A 113 -2.42 14.56 16.07
C ASP A 113 -2.45 13.85 17.42
N ALA A 114 -1.91 12.63 17.50
CA ALA A 114 -1.77 11.90 18.76
C ALA A 114 -0.84 12.63 19.75
N PHE A 115 0.31 13.13 19.27
CA PHE A 115 1.25 13.88 20.09
C PHE A 115 0.65 15.19 20.59
N ALA A 116 -0.03 15.95 19.72
CA ALA A 116 -0.69 17.20 20.10
C ALA A 116 -1.77 16.96 21.17
N SER A 117 -2.53 15.87 21.04
CA SER A 117 -3.54 15.47 22.02
C SER A 117 -2.93 15.05 23.36
N ALA A 118 -1.84 14.28 23.33
CA ALA A 118 -1.12 13.89 24.55
C ALA A 118 -0.51 15.13 25.24
N ALA A 119 0.13 16.03 24.49
CA ALA A 119 0.76 17.23 25.05
C ALA A 119 -0.23 18.19 25.74
N GLN A 120 -1.52 18.11 25.42
CA GLN A 120 -2.58 18.90 26.06
C GLN A 120 -3.17 18.26 27.33
N GLN A 121 -2.73 17.06 27.71
CA GLN A 121 -3.20 16.40 28.94
C GLN A 121 -2.61 17.04 30.20
N ASP A 122 -3.40 17.01 31.28
CA ASP A 122 -3.02 17.54 32.58
C ASP A 122 -1.87 16.76 33.21
N LEU A 123 -1.04 17.40 34.06
CA LEU A 123 0.06 16.73 34.76
C LEU A 123 -0.42 15.58 35.67
N ALA A 124 -1.63 15.70 36.24
CA ALA A 124 -2.24 14.65 37.05
C ALA A 124 -2.47 13.34 36.24
N PHE A 125 -2.70 13.43 34.93
CA PHE A 125 -2.79 12.26 34.06
C PHE A 125 -1.44 11.53 33.97
N TYR A 126 -0.34 12.28 33.89
CA TYR A 126 1.00 11.72 33.78
C TYR A 126 1.58 11.20 35.10
N ASP A 127 1.01 11.60 36.24
CA ASP A 127 1.30 11.00 37.54
C ASP A 127 0.70 9.58 37.66
N GLU A 128 -0.43 9.32 36.99
CA GLU A 128 -1.12 8.03 37.00
C GLU A 128 -0.68 7.10 35.84
N PHE A 129 -0.40 7.68 34.66
CA PHE A 129 -0.01 6.94 33.46
C PHE A 129 1.37 7.37 32.98
N SER A 130 2.32 6.42 32.92
CA SER A 130 3.68 6.74 32.49
C SER A 130 3.73 7.18 31.01
N SER A 131 4.49 8.23 30.73
CA SER A 131 4.65 8.78 29.38
C SER A 131 5.14 7.73 28.36
N GLY A 132 6.01 6.80 28.79
CA GLY A 132 6.48 5.69 27.96
C GLY A 132 5.35 4.72 27.54
N ARG A 133 4.31 4.56 28.37
CA ARG A 133 3.13 3.76 28.03
C ARG A 133 2.23 4.49 27.04
N VAL A 134 2.04 5.80 27.24
CA VAL A 134 1.26 6.66 26.34
C VAL A 134 1.88 6.73 24.94
N VAL A 135 3.22 6.81 24.84
CA VAL A 135 3.95 6.85 23.56
C VAL A 135 3.98 5.50 22.83
N SER A 136 3.77 4.39 23.55
CA SER A 136 3.78 3.04 22.96
C SER A 136 2.49 2.66 22.22
N ARG A 137 1.42 3.44 22.41
CA ARG A 137 0.11 3.28 21.77
C ARG A 137 0.07 3.99 20.43
#